data_AF-E5BIM7-F1
#
_entry.id   AF-E5BIM7-F1
#
_cell.length_a   1.000
_cell.length_b   1.000
_cell.length_c   1.000
_cell.angle_alpha   90.00
_cell.angle_beta   90.00
_cell.angle_gamma   90.00
#
_symmetry.space_group_name_H-M   'P 1'
#
loop_
_entity.id
_entity.type
_entity.pdbx_description
1 polymer ?
#
loop_
_entity_poly.entity_id
_entity_poly.type
_entity_poly.pdbx_seq_one_letter_code
_entity_poly.pdbx_strand_id
1 'polypeptide(L)'
;MYSMKSFYQRKAYYFTISDIEKTIEVKNSFFLLENKVVLPNHLSYYLTSNSVLDQKYGHLTRNGNISPSFSIYLFGYQGFVKDKITFSSFEETKILRLRQYHKIKGKSVDMENIQKYHLETNKNRKLFYQEWREE
;
A
#
# COMPACT_ATOMS: atom_id res chain seq x y z
N MET A 1 -1.43 -4.00 -15.07
CA MET A 1 -0.56 -2.81 -14.92
C MET A 1 -1.30 -1.82 -14.04
N TYR A 2 -0.94 -1.69 -12.76
CA TYR A 2 -1.68 -0.84 -11.82
C TYR A 2 -1.19 0.59 -12.00
N SER A 3 -1.86 1.34 -12.88
CA SER A 3 -1.43 2.68 -13.29
C SER A 3 -1.18 3.58 -12.09
N MET A 4 0.03 4.12 -12.01
CA MET A 4 0.43 5.18 -11.10
C MET A 4 -0.55 6.36 -11.21
N LYS A 5 -1.27 6.67 -10.13
CA LYS A 5 -2.18 7.82 -10.08
C LYS A 5 -1.78 8.77 -8.97
N SER A 6 -1.52 10.01 -9.37
CA SER A 6 -1.22 11.14 -8.49
C SER A 6 -2.46 12.03 -8.40
N PHE A 7 -2.90 12.33 -7.18
CA PHE A 7 -4.06 13.21 -6.95
C PHE A 7 -3.59 14.65 -6.66
N TYR A 8 -3.62 15.52 -7.66
CA TYR A 8 -2.94 16.84 -7.66
C TYR A 8 -3.62 17.96 -6.84
N GLN A 9 -4.78 17.72 -6.23
CA GLN A 9 -5.49 18.76 -5.48
C GLN A 9 -5.05 18.78 -4.02
N ARG A 10 -4.73 19.98 -3.49
CA ARG A 10 -4.38 20.25 -2.08
C ARG A 10 -5.59 20.07 -1.15
N LYS A 11 -6.05 18.83 -0.97
CA LYS A 11 -7.19 18.49 -0.11
C LYS A 11 -6.91 17.25 0.73
N ALA A 12 -7.67 17.06 1.80
CA ALA A 12 -7.62 15.82 2.56
C ALA A 12 -8.21 14.70 1.70
N TYR A 13 -7.47 13.59 1.59
CA TYR A 13 -7.98 12.36 1.01
C TYR A 13 -8.14 11.34 2.12
N TYR A 14 -9.19 10.55 1.98
CA TYR A 14 -9.45 9.37 2.77
C TYR A 14 -9.27 8.17 1.84
N PHE A 15 -8.83 7.05 2.38
CA PHE A 15 -8.83 5.82 1.63
C PHE A 15 -9.34 4.69 2.50
N THR A 16 -10.02 3.75 1.84
CA THR A 16 -10.54 2.53 2.44
C THR A 16 -9.92 1.37 1.69
N ILE A 17 -9.39 0.39 2.41
CA ILE A 17 -8.94 -0.89 1.85
C ILE A 17 -9.92 -1.95 2.31
N SER A 18 -10.57 -2.61 1.37
CA SER A 18 -11.43 -3.76 1.64
C SER A 18 -10.64 -5.04 1.39
N ASP A 19 -10.49 -5.84 2.45
CA ASP A 19 -9.92 -7.18 2.38
C ASP A 19 -10.82 -8.08 1.51
N ILE A 20 -12.12 -8.11 1.82
CA ILE A 20 -13.12 -8.96 1.15
C ILE A 20 -13.29 -8.60 -0.33
N GLU A 21 -13.51 -7.31 -0.63
CA GLU A 21 -13.71 -6.87 -2.01
C GLU A 21 -12.40 -6.74 -2.77
N LYS A 22 -11.26 -6.78 -2.07
CA LYS A 22 -9.92 -6.58 -2.63
C LYS A 22 -9.83 -5.27 -3.40
N THR A 23 -10.31 -4.19 -2.78
CA THR A 23 -10.37 -2.86 -3.38
C THR A 23 -9.66 -1.84 -2.51
N ILE A 24 -9.07 -0.83 -3.16
CA ILE A 24 -8.61 0.40 -2.53
C ILE A 24 -9.47 1.52 -3.09
N GLU A 25 -10.29 2.11 -2.25
CA GLU A 25 -11.09 3.28 -2.59
C GLU A 25 -10.40 4.54 -2.08
N VAL A 26 -10.30 5.56 -2.92
CA VAL A 26 -9.83 6.89 -2.54
C VAL A 26 -11.01 7.84 -2.61
N LYS A 27 -11.26 8.54 -1.50
CA LYS A 27 -12.36 9.47 -1.29
C LYS A 27 -11.81 10.85 -0.99
N ASN A 28 -12.51 11.90 -1.41
CA ASN A 28 -12.15 13.27 -1.06
C ASN A 28 -12.66 13.67 0.34
N SER A 29 -12.46 14.94 0.70
CA SER A 29 -12.89 15.51 1.98
C SER A 29 -14.39 15.49 2.23
N PHE A 30 -15.22 15.27 1.20
CA PHE A 30 -16.66 15.10 1.30
C PHE A 30 -17.08 13.62 1.29
N PHE A 31 -16.13 12.69 1.43
CA PHE A 31 -16.32 11.24 1.37
C PHE A 31 -16.86 10.72 0.03
N LEU A 32 -16.77 11.51 -1.03
CA LEU A 32 -17.15 11.10 -2.37
C LEU A 32 -16.01 10.29 -3.00
N LEU A 33 -16.35 9.19 -3.67
CA LEU A 33 -15.41 8.31 -4.35
C LEU A 33 -14.76 9.04 -5.54
N GLU A 34 -13.43 9.19 -5.50
CA GLU A 34 -12.65 9.76 -6.60
C GLU A 34 -11.84 8.71 -7.35
N ASN A 35 -11.55 7.58 -6.71
CA ASN A 35 -10.83 6.50 -7.35
C ASN A 35 -11.13 5.15 -6.71
N LYS A 36 -11.03 4.11 -7.53
CA LYS A 36 -11.12 2.72 -7.10
C LYS A 36 -10.04 1.92 -7.81
N VAL A 37 -9.18 1.28 -7.04
CA VAL A 37 -8.19 0.31 -7.53
C VAL A 37 -8.67 -1.07 -7.11
N VAL A 38 -8.82 -1.96 -8.08
CA VAL A 38 -9.16 -3.36 -7.84
C VAL A 38 -7.85 -4.15 -7.77
N LEU A 39 -7.64 -4.86 -6.66
CA LEU A 39 -6.51 -5.76 -6.46
C LEU A 39 -6.79 -7.14 -7.08
N PRO A 40 -5.76 -7.93 -7.39
CA PRO A 40 -5.94 -9.30 -7.88
C PRO A 40 -6.81 -10.16 -6.95
N ASN A 41 -7.94 -10.63 -7.46
CA ASN A 41 -8.87 -11.43 -6.67
C ASN A 41 -8.38 -12.86 -6.37
N HIS A 42 -7.47 -13.38 -7.18
CA HIS A 42 -6.91 -14.72 -7.06
C HIS A 42 -5.63 -14.78 -6.22
N LEU A 43 -5.10 -13.63 -5.77
CA LEU A 43 -3.91 -13.58 -4.93
C LEU A 43 -4.28 -13.36 -3.46
N SER A 44 -3.45 -13.93 -2.60
CA SER A 44 -3.47 -13.65 -1.16
C SER A 44 -2.71 -12.36 -0.88
N TYR A 45 -3.12 -11.64 0.16
CA TYR A 45 -2.48 -10.38 0.56
C TYR A 45 -2.28 -10.29 2.06
N TYR A 46 -1.25 -9.55 2.42
CA TYR A 46 -0.98 -9.17 3.80
C TYR A 46 -0.98 -7.65 3.90
N LEU A 47 -1.76 -7.12 4.83
CA LEU A 47 -1.87 -5.69 5.07
C LEU A 47 -1.21 -5.33 6.39
N THR A 48 -0.13 -4.54 6.34
CA THR A 48 0.65 -4.14 7.53
C THR A 48 -0.16 -3.14 8.37
N SER A 49 -1.05 -3.65 9.23
CA SER A 49 -1.74 -2.85 10.23
C SER A 49 -2.31 -3.77 11.29
N ASN A 50 -2.25 -3.31 12.54
CA ASN A 50 -2.75 -4.01 13.72
C ASN A 50 -4.28 -3.96 13.86
N SER A 51 -5.01 -3.36 12.91
CA SER A 51 -6.47 -3.29 12.93
C SER A 51 -7.09 -4.64 12.55
N VAL A 52 -7.99 -5.13 13.41
CA VAL A 52 -8.78 -6.37 13.25
C VAL A 52 -10.00 -6.18 12.31
N LEU A 53 -10.24 -4.95 11.83
CA LEU A 53 -11.39 -4.65 10.97
C LEU A 53 -11.12 -5.02 9.50
N ASP A 54 -12.13 -5.59 8.85
CA ASP A 54 -12.16 -5.96 7.41
C ASP A 54 -11.94 -4.77 6.46
N GLN A 55 -12.14 -3.56 6.98
CA GLN A 55 -11.89 -2.31 6.28
C GLN A 55 -10.86 -1.48 7.04
N LYS A 56 -9.79 -1.09 6.33
CA LYS A 56 -8.78 -0.18 6.89
C LYS A 56 -8.98 1.22 6.35
N TYR A 57 -8.94 2.18 7.27
CA TYR A 57 -9.12 3.59 6.99
C TYR A 57 -7.82 4.33 7.24
N GLY A 58 -7.51 5.29 6.39
CA GLY A 58 -6.51 6.29 6.68
C GLY A 58 -6.73 7.55 5.86
N HIS A 59 -5.92 8.56 6.15
CA HIS A 59 -6.09 9.87 5.58
C HIS A 59 -4.76 10.59 5.41
N LEU A 60 -4.78 11.63 4.57
CA LEU A 60 -3.72 12.64 4.54
C LEU A 60 -3.98 13.68 5.63
N THR A 61 -3.03 13.77 6.56
CA THR A 61 -3.02 14.79 7.62
C THR A 61 -2.85 16.20 7.05
N ARG A 62 -3.06 17.22 7.89
CA ARG A 62 -2.88 18.63 7.51
C ARG A 62 -1.48 18.94 6.96
N ASN A 63 -0.46 18.21 7.44
CA ASN A 63 0.94 18.37 7.04
C ASN A 63 1.29 17.51 5.82
N GLY A 64 0.30 16.84 5.22
CA GLY A 64 0.49 15.99 4.06
C GLY A 64 0.99 14.59 4.37
N ASN A 65 1.21 14.21 5.64
CA ASN A 65 1.58 12.83 6.02
C ASN A 65 0.40 11.86 5.95
N ILE A 66 0.67 10.60 5.63
CA ILE A 66 -0.34 9.52 5.66
C ILE A 66 -0.45 8.94 7.06
N SER A 67 -1.68 8.88 7.60
CA SER A 67 -1.95 8.31 8.91
C SER A 67 -3.20 7.40 8.93
N PRO A 68 -3.10 6.16 9.45
CA PRO A 68 -1.85 5.46 9.77
C PRO A 68 -1.09 5.10 8.48
N SER A 69 0.20 4.80 8.59
CA SER A 69 0.99 4.24 7.47
C SER A 69 0.76 2.73 7.35
N PHE A 70 0.60 2.23 6.13
CA PHE A 70 0.42 0.80 5.84
C PHE A 70 0.99 0.45 4.46
N SER A 71 1.18 -0.83 4.23
CA SER A 71 1.62 -1.45 2.98
C SER A 71 0.79 -2.70 2.76
N ILE A 72 0.46 -2.97 1.49
CA ILE A 72 -0.18 -4.21 1.07
C ILE A 72 0.89 -5.05 0.38
N TYR A 73 1.04 -6.31 0.78
CA TYR A 73 1.88 -7.27 0.09
C TYR A 73 0.98 -8.26 -0.66
N LEU A 74 1.33 -8.58 -1.90
CA LEU A 74 0.63 -9.54 -2.76
C LEU A 74 1.51 -10.77 -2.93
N PHE A 75 0.93 -11.94 -2.67
CA PHE A 75 1.60 -13.23 -2.76
C PHE A 75 1.22 -13.91 -4.07
N GLY A 76 2.22 -14.40 -4.81
CA GLY A 76 1.99 -15.20 -6.00
C GLY A 76 1.46 -16.60 -5.65
N TYR A 77 1.06 -17.37 -6.66
CA TYR A 77 0.51 -18.72 -6.50
C TYR A 77 1.41 -19.71 -5.75
N GLN A 78 2.73 -19.47 -5.74
CA GLN A 78 3.69 -20.29 -5.00
C GLN A 78 3.73 -19.97 -3.49
N GLY A 79 2.89 -19.05 -3.00
CA GLY A 79 2.83 -18.68 -1.58
C GLY A 79 3.90 -17.65 -1.15
N PHE A 80 4.65 -17.09 -2.10
CA PHE A 80 5.71 -16.11 -1.82
C PHE A 80 5.34 -14.72 -2.31
N VAL A 81 5.78 -13.70 -1.57
CA VAL A 81 5.53 -12.31 -1.90
C VAL A 81 6.16 -11.92 -3.24
N LYS A 82 5.39 -11.26 -4.09
CA LYS A 82 5.80 -10.80 -5.41
C LYS A 82 5.69 -9.29 -5.57
N ASP A 83 4.64 -8.70 -5.03
CA ASP A 83 4.40 -7.27 -5.14
C ASP A 83 4.14 -6.64 -3.77
N LYS A 84 4.47 -5.36 -3.67
CA LYS A 84 4.16 -4.51 -2.52
C LYS A 84 3.55 -3.21 -3.02
N ILE A 85 2.38 -2.85 -2.51
CA ILE A 85 1.75 -1.56 -2.72
C ILE A 85 1.97 -0.70 -1.48
N THR A 86 2.45 0.52 -1.68
CA THR A 86 2.63 1.50 -0.61
C THR A 86 1.90 2.79 -0.93
N PHE A 87 1.57 3.52 0.13
CA PHE A 87 0.95 4.82 0.06
C PHE A 87 2.04 5.84 0.42
N SER A 88 2.22 6.83 -0.44
CA SER A 88 3.16 7.92 -0.22
C SER A 88 2.47 9.25 -0.46
N SER A 89 3.02 10.29 0.15
CA SER A 89 2.53 11.64 -0.03
C SER A 89 3.67 12.63 -0.16
N PHE A 90 3.42 13.68 -0.94
CA PHE A 90 4.34 14.82 -1.03
C PHE A 90 3.83 15.91 -0.09
N GLU A 91 4.58 16.21 0.99
CA GLU A 91 4.15 17.10 2.09
C GLU A 91 3.68 18.48 1.60
N GLU A 92 4.37 19.09 0.63
CA GLU A 92 4.08 20.43 0.11
C GLU A 92 2.86 20.50 -0.82
N THR A 93 2.52 19.38 -1.48
CA THR A 93 1.47 19.33 -2.50
C THR A 93 0.26 18.50 -2.06
N LYS A 94 0.37 17.77 -0.95
CA LYS A 94 -0.67 16.89 -0.38
C LYS A 94 -1.21 15.87 -1.39
N ILE A 95 -0.34 15.42 -2.28
CA ILE A 95 -0.67 14.45 -3.33
C ILE A 95 -0.59 13.06 -2.72
N LEU A 96 -1.70 12.32 -2.71
CA LEU A 96 -1.67 10.89 -2.45
C LEU A 96 -1.08 10.18 -3.69
N ARG A 97 -0.15 9.26 -3.48
CA ARG A 97 0.39 8.39 -4.53
C ARG A 97 0.44 6.96 -4.04
N LEU A 98 -0.22 6.08 -4.78
CA LEU A 98 -0.06 4.64 -4.65
C LEU A 98 1.14 4.23 -5.49
N ARG A 99 2.11 3.55 -4.87
CA ARG A 99 3.30 3.02 -5.53
C ARG A 99 3.24 1.51 -5.50
N GLN A 100 3.60 0.89 -6.61
CA GLN A 100 3.79 -0.55 -6.68
C GLN A 100 5.28 -0.86 -6.78
N TYR A 101 5.69 -1.86 -6.03
CA TYR A 101 7.02 -2.43 -6.10
C TYR A 101 6.93 -3.90 -6.48
N HIS A 102 7.73 -4.33 -7.43
CA HIS A 102 7.93 -5.72 -7.78
C HIS A 102 9.19 -6.26 -7.11
N LYS A 103 9.11 -7.47 -6.55
CA LYS A 103 10.26 -8.13 -5.93
C LYS A 103 11.15 -8.75 -7.00
N ILE A 104 12.38 -8.28 -7.10
CA ILE A 104 13.32 -8.68 -8.16
C ILE A 104 14.43 -9.62 -7.67
N LYS A 105 14.71 -9.64 -6.37
CA LYS A 105 15.74 -10.52 -5.78
C LYS A 105 15.51 -10.72 -4.26
N GLY A 106 16.44 -11.42 -3.63
CA GLY A 106 16.40 -11.71 -2.19
C GLY A 106 15.72 -13.04 -1.88
N LYS A 107 15.63 -13.37 -0.58
CA LYS A 107 14.99 -14.60 -0.13
C LYS A 107 13.50 -14.59 -0.43
N SER A 108 12.93 -15.73 -0.80
CA SER A 108 11.47 -15.92 -0.81
C SER A 108 10.92 -15.68 0.59
N VAL A 109 9.82 -14.92 0.69
CA VAL A 109 9.17 -14.57 1.96
C VAL A 109 7.72 -15.00 1.83
N ASP A 110 7.30 -15.91 2.70
CA ASP A 110 5.92 -16.38 2.82
C ASP A 110 5.09 -15.48 3.74
N MET A 111 3.82 -15.83 3.89
CA MET A 111 2.86 -15.06 4.65
C MET A 111 3.13 -15.08 6.16
N GLU A 112 3.70 -16.16 6.70
CA GLU A 112 4.05 -16.27 8.12
C GLU A 112 5.20 -15.32 8.47
N ASN A 113 6.16 -15.15 7.57
CA ASN A 113 7.37 -14.36 7.81
C ASN A 113 7.26 -12.90 7.34
N ILE A 114 6.17 -12.49 6.68
CA ILE A 114 6.05 -11.17 6.05
C ILE A 114 6.08 -10.01 7.04
N GLN A 115 5.52 -10.18 8.24
CA GLN A 115 5.53 -9.13 9.26
C GLN A 115 6.94 -8.83 9.72
N LYS A 116 7.72 -9.88 10.03
CA LYS A 116 9.13 -9.75 10.42
C LYS A 116 9.94 -9.10 9.31
N TYR A 117 9.77 -9.57 8.07
CA TYR A 117 10.43 -8.99 6.90
C TYR A 117 10.07 -7.51 6.68
N HIS A 118 8.81 -7.12 6.88
CA HIS A 118 8.39 -5.72 6.82
C HIS A 118 9.12 -4.84 7.84
N LEU A 119 9.24 -5.31 9.09
CA LEU A 119 9.95 -4.59 10.15
C LEU A 119 11.45 -4.47 9.84
N GLU A 120 12.08 -5.54 9.36
CA GLU A 120 13.50 -5.54 8.96
C GLU A 120 13.78 -4.55 7.82
N THR A 121 12.96 -4.57 6.77
CA THR A 121 13.11 -3.68 5.60
C THR A 121 12.75 -2.22 5.90
N ASN A 122 11.92 -1.96 6.91
CA ASN A 122 11.69 -0.59 7.40
C ASN A 122 12.89 -0.05 8.19
N LYS A 123 13.55 -0.89 9.00
CA LYS A 123 14.78 -0.53 9.73
C LYS A 123 15.97 -0.36 8.77
N ASN A 124 16.05 -1.20 7.74
CA ASN A 124 17.09 -1.15 6.72
C ASN A 124 16.48 -0.86 5.33
N ARG A 125 16.26 0.42 5.03
CA ARG A 125 15.73 0.86 3.73
C ARG A 125 16.63 0.48 2.55
N LYS A 126 17.95 0.35 2.77
CA LYS A 126 18.89 -0.08 1.71
C LYS A 126 18.58 -1.51 1.25
N LEU A 127 18.26 -2.41 2.18
CA LEU A 127 17.83 -3.77 1.85
C LEU A 127 16.57 -3.76 1.00
N PHE A 128 15.57 -2.93 1.36
CA PHE A 128 14.34 -2.79 0.57
C PHE A 128 14.65 -2.38 -0.88
N TYR A 129 15.39 -1.28 -1.10
CA TYR A 129 15.67 -0.81 -2.45
C TYR A 129 16.61 -1.72 -3.26
N GLN A 130 17.31 -2.64 -2.60
CA GLN A 130 18.06 -3.68 -3.29
C GLN A 130 17.12 -4.78 -3.80
N GLU A 131 16.14 -5.21 -3.00
CA GLU A 131 15.28 -6.36 -3.31
C GLU A 131 14.04 -6.01 -4.15
N TRP A 132 13.66 -4.73 -4.19
CA TRP A 132 12.42 -4.25 -4.79
C TRP A 132 12.68 -3.18 -5.86
N ARG A 133 11.93 -3.26 -6.97
CA ARG A 133 11.91 -2.26 -8.04
C ARG A 133 10.54 -1.58 -8.08
N GLU A 134 10.51 -0.25 -8.13
CA GLU A 134 9.26 0.48 -8.39
C GLU A 134 8.88 0.31 -9.87
N GLU A 135 7.63 -0.03 -10.13
CA GLU A 135 7.04 -0.16 -11.49
C GLU A 135 6.40 1.14 -11.97
#